data_AF-A0A3E0KR36-F1
#
_entry.id   AF-A0A3E0KR36-F1
#
_cell.length_a   1.000
_cell.length_b   1.000
_cell.length_c   1.000
_cell.angle_alpha   90.00
_cell.angle_beta   90.00
_cell.angle_gamma   90.00
#
_symmetry.space_group_name_H-M   'P 1'
#
loop_
_entity.id
_entity.type
_entity.pdbx_description
1 polymer ?
#
loop_
_entity_poly.entity_id
_entity_poly.type
_entity_poly.pdbx_seq_one_letter_code
_entity_poly.pdbx_strand_id
1 'polypeptide(L)'
;MSTVISNLPAEISDLLATPVRRLLRRGPVTCSPDTPLAEAAARMEAAGVGSIVVLSEDQVPIGIVTDRDLRARVVAVGRSPSDPVRTVMSSPLQTIDADETAGEALVRMLRHNIHHLPVLGSAPDEAAAPGAARGRPVLLGVVSSQDFLAFRQVHPLRLLREIEEQADVAGLAAASARVHDVVTFLYGEGVPPVQMCRVISELHDAVVRRALQLAQAELAEMGLELPGTAWCWLALGSEGRREQTLRTDQDNALVYADPGAGQVSPASLERMTRRVTDILEACGIPRCSGGIMASEPNWRMSESGWMQLVADARRDPFGKLFVRAAALLDARPLAGDLELGRRLARRVREELAADGFFMRRMAEEVARVPLPLSPLGGLAVPRWGPQRGRLPIKTRALNPLVAGVRVMALEHGVEAVNTLERIEALTRLGALRRVGLAADLPQAFETLLGYRIVAELEQQAAETPAHPGEPAQRAYPAYARLPSKPAAVPQGAALNVRRLSPSQKAALVSALNTVRTLQEVLRRAYAI
;
A
#
# COMPACT_ATOMS: atom_id res chain seq x y z
N MET A 1 -30.48 -23.37 0.90
CA MET A 1 -29.51 -22.40 0.33
C MET A 1 -29.79 -20.94 0.72
N SER A 2 -31.00 -20.57 1.17
CA SER A 2 -31.35 -19.18 1.53
C SER A 2 -30.70 -18.63 2.83
N THR A 3 -30.13 -19.48 3.68
CA THR A 3 -29.63 -19.08 5.02
C THR A 3 -28.10 -18.88 5.10
N VAL A 4 -27.35 -19.21 4.04
CA VAL A 4 -25.87 -19.11 4.03
C VAL A 4 -25.39 -17.79 3.40
N ILE A 5 -26.22 -17.16 2.55
CA ILE A 5 -25.90 -15.89 1.89
C ILE A 5 -25.97 -14.69 2.86
N SER A 6 -26.71 -14.80 3.97
CA SER A 6 -26.95 -13.67 4.90
C SER A 6 -25.74 -13.28 5.77
N ASN A 7 -24.63 -14.01 5.70
CA ASN A 7 -23.41 -13.75 6.50
C ASN A 7 -22.15 -13.56 5.64
N LEU A 8 -22.27 -13.41 4.32
CA LEU A 8 -21.12 -13.06 3.48
C LEU A 8 -20.81 -11.56 3.66
N PRO A 9 -19.52 -11.15 3.73
CA PRO A 9 -19.14 -9.74 3.64
C PRO A 9 -19.88 -9.06 2.49
N ALA A 10 -20.37 -7.83 2.69
CA ALA A 10 -21.19 -7.11 1.70
C ALA A 10 -20.55 -7.10 0.31
N GLU A 11 -19.22 -7.01 0.24
CA GLU A 11 -18.41 -7.05 -0.98
C GLU A 11 -18.52 -8.38 -1.74
N ILE A 12 -18.60 -9.51 -1.03
CA ILE A 12 -18.84 -10.83 -1.64
C ILE A 12 -20.30 -10.91 -2.11
N SER A 13 -21.24 -10.36 -1.35
CA SER A 13 -22.65 -10.28 -1.77
C SER A 13 -22.82 -9.47 -3.06
N ASP A 14 -22.11 -8.34 -3.18
CA ASP A 14 -22.17 -7.44 -4.34
C ASP A 14 -21.51 -8.04 -5.57
N LEU A 15 -20.35 -8.69 -5.40
CA LEU A 15 -19.72 -9.47 -6.47
C LEU A 15 -20.69 -10.56 -6.96
N LEU A 16 -21.25 -11.36 -6.05
CA LEU A 16 -22.15 -12.47 -6.40
C LEU A 16 -23.46 -11.99 -7.04
N ALA A 17 -23.87 -10.73 -6.83
CA ALA A 17 -25.03 -10.12 -7.47
C ALA A 17 -24.72 -9.45 -8.83
N THR A 18 -23.44 -9.27 -9.17
CA THR A 18 -23.01 -8.58 -10.40
C THR A 18 -23.33 -9.42 -11.65
N PRO A 19 -23.88 -8.86 -12.74
CA PRO A 19 -24.07 -9.58 -14.00
C PRO A 19 -22.75 -10.09 -14.59
N VAL A 20 -22.73 -11.33 -15.07
CA VAL A 20 -21.53 -12.02 -15.59
C VAL A 20 -20.88 -11.26 -16.73
N ARG A 21 -21.65 -10.54 -17.56
CA ARG A 21 -21.10 -9.68 -18.62
C ARG A 21 -20.07 -8.67 -18.13
N ARG A 22 -20.14 -8.23 -16.87
CA ARG A 22 -19.17 -7.30 -16.28
C ARG A 22 -17.84 -7.96 -15.91
N LEU A 23 -17.79 -9.29 -15.87
CA LEU A 23 -16.57 -10.06 -15.64
C LEU A 23 -15.79 -10.31 -16.95
N LEU A 24 -16.42 -10.14 -18.11
CA LEU A 24 -15.79 -10.33 -19.41
C LEU A 24 -14.72 -9.25 -19.66
N ARG A 25 -13.49 -9.68 -19.97
CA ARG A 25 -12.36 -8.78 -20.27
C ARG A 25 -12.01 -8.67 -21.74
N ARG A 26 -12.42 -9.66 -22.54
CA ARG A 26 -12.02 -9.85 -23.93
C ARG A 26 -13.05 -10.68 -24.67
N GLY A 27 -13.03 -10.59 -25.99
CA GLY A 27 -13.83 -11.44 -26.87
C GLY A 27 -13.42 -12.92 -26.81
N PRO A 28 -14.27 -13.83 -27.30
CA PRO A 28 -14.01 -15.26 -27.26
C PRO A 28 -12.89 -15.65 -28.23
N VAL A 29 -12.03 -16.58 -27.80
CA VAL A 29 -11.12 -17.29 -28.70
C VAL A 29 -11.80 -18.58 -29.12
N THR A 30 -11.90 -18.81 -30.43
CA THR A 30 -12.70 -19.89 -31.00
C THR A 30 -11.95 -20.70 -32.06
N CYS A 31 -12.40 -21.94 -32.27
CA CYS A 31 -11.91 -22.83 -33.32
C CYS A 31 -13.04 -23.74 -33.85
N SER A 32 -12.79 -24.39 -35.00
CA SER A 32 -13.69 -25.41 -35.56
C SER A 32 -13.39 -26.79 -34.95
N PRO A 33 -14.31 -27.77 -35.05
CA PRO A 33 -14.13 -29.10 -34.44
C PRO A 33 -12.99 -29.91 -35.09
N ASP A 34 -12.62 -29.54 -36.31
CA ASP A 34 -11.52 -30.12 -37.10
C ASP A 34 -10.19 -29.41 -36.93
N THR A 35 -10.14 -28.30 -36.18
CA THR A 35 -8.88 -27.57 -35.93
C THR A 35 -7.86 -28.50 -35.27
N PRO A 36 -6.61 -28.58 -35.76
CA PRO A 36 -5.55 -29.37 -35.12
C PRO A 36 -5.27 -28.89 -33.70
N LEU A 37 -4.97 -29.82 -32.79
CA LEU A 37 -4.62 -29.55 -31.39
C LEU A 37 -3.46 -28.55 -31.25
N ALA A 38 -2.42 -28.68 -32.07
CA ALA A 38 -1.28 -27.76 -32.08
C ALA A 38 -1.70 -26.33 -32.43
N GLU A 39 -2.58 -26.18 -33.41
CA GLU A 39 -3.06 -24.87 -33.85
C GLU A 39 -3.97 -24.25 -32.80
N ALA A 40 -4.86 -25.04 -32.18
CA ALA A 40 -5.67 -24.58 -31.07
C ALA A 40 -4.82 -24.10 -29.88
N ALA A 41 -3.78 -24.85 -29.50
CA ALA A 41 -2.83 -24.44 -28.46
C ALA A 41 -2.06 -23.17 -28.84
N ALA A 42 -1.61 -23.04 -30.09
CA ALA A 42 -0.94 -21.84 -30.57
C ALA A 42 -1.85 -20.61 -30.55
N ARG A 43 -3.14 -20.75 -30.91
CA ARG A 43 -4.13 -19.67 -30.80
C ARG A 43 -4.38 -19.27 -29.35
N MET A 44 -4.43 -20.25 -28.44
CA MET A 44 -4.55 -20.00 -27.00
C MET A 44 -3.36 -19.22 -26.46
N GLU A 45 -2.14 -19.61 -26.83
CA GLU A 45 -0.89 -18.92 -26.44
C GLU A 45 -0.84 -17.50 -27.01
N ALA A 46 -1.08 -17.33 -28.32
CA ALA A 46 -1.06 -16.03 -28.99
C ALA A 46 -2.07 -15.05 -28.40
N ALA A 47 -3.22 -15.55 -27.92
CA ALA A 47 -4.26 -14.74 -27.28
C ALA A 47 -4.10 -14.65 -25.74
N GLY A 48 -3.12 -15.34 -25.14
CA GLY A 48 -2.90 -15.41 -23.69
C GLY A 48 -4.12 -15.92 -22.92
N VAL A 49 -4.80 -16.96 -23.41
CA VAL A 49 -6.00 -17.57 -22.80
C VAL A 49 -5.75 -19.03 -22.41
N GLY A 50 -6.34 -19.47 -21.29
CA GLY A 50 -6.27 -20.87 -20.84
C GLY A 50 -7.37 -21.79 -21.41
N SER A 51 -8.19 -21.28 -22.34
CA SER A 51 -9.26 -22.06 -22.98
C SER A 51 -9.64 -21.53 -24.37
N ILE A 52 -10.11 -22.44 -25.23
CA ILE A 52 -10.67 -22.13 -26.56
C ILE A 52 -12.03 -22.82 -26.74
N VAL A 53 -13.02 -22.07 -27.25
CA VAL A 53 -14.37 -22.59 -27.48
C VAL A 53 -14.47 -23.19 -28.88
N VAL A 54 -15.04 -24.38 -28.98
CA VAL A 54 -15.28 -25.09 -30.24
C VAL A 54 -16.66 -24.71 -30.75
N LEU A 55 -16.71 -24.11 -31.95
CA LEU A 55 -17.96 -23.75 -32.63
C LEU A 55 -18.31 -24.79 -33.69
N SER A 56 -19.59 -25.06 -33.88
CA SER A 56 -20.11 -25.80 -35.04
C SER A 56 -20.01 -24.97 -36.32
N GLU A 57 -20.31 -25.58 -37.47
CA GLU A 57 -20.46 -24.86 -38.75
C GLU A 57 -21.46 -23.70 -38.64
N ASP A 58 -22.60 -23.93 -37.97
CA ASP A 58 -23.64 -22.92 -37.68
C ASP A 58 -23.26 -21.88 -36.59
N GLN A 59 -21.98 -21.76 -36.22
CA GLN A 59 -21.47 -20.86 -35.17
C GLN A 59 -22.05 -21.09 -33.76
N VAL A 60 -22.55 -22.29 -33.49
CA VAL A 60 -23.05 -22.66 -32.16
C VAL A 60 -21.90 -23.20 -31.31
N PRO A 61 -21.69 -22.73 -30.07
CA PRO A 61 -20.66 -23.27 -29.20
C PRO A 61 -21.05 -24.68 -28.72
N ILE A 62 -20.27 -25.69 -29.13
CA ILE A 62 -20.56 -27.12 -28.90
C ILE A 62 -19.57 -27.81 -27.95
N GLY A 63 -18.43 -27.18 -27.66
CA GLY A 63 -17.42 -27.72 -26.77
C GLY A 63 -16.38 -26.70 -26.35
N ILE A 64 -15.50 -27.08 -25.43
CA ILE A 64 -14.38 -26.27 -24.95
C ILE A 64 -13.15 -27.15 -24.75
N VAL A 65 -11.97 -26.60 -25.06
CA VAL A 65 -10.68 -27.20 -24.73
C VAL A 65 -9.95 -26.25 -23.78
N THR A 66 -9.41 -26.78 -22.69
CA THR A 66 -8.64 -26.01 -21.70
C THR A 66 -7.20 -26.51 -21.59
N ASP A 67 -6.31 -25.75 -20.95
CA ASP A 67 -4.94 -26.20 -20.66
C ASP A 67 -4.91 -27.54 -19.91
N ARG A 68 -5.91 -27.79 -19.05
CA ARG A 68 -6.05 -29.06 -18.34
C ARG A 68 -6.31 -30.21 -19.31
N ASP A 69 -7.16 -30.00 -20.31
CA ASP A 69 -7.46 -31.02 -21.32
C ASP A 69 -6.24 -31.29 -22.20
N LEU A 70 -5.50 -30.24 -22.61
CA LEU A 70 -4.25 -30.41 -23.34
C LEU A 70 -3.23 -31.22 -22.52
N ARG A 71 -3.02 -30.90 -21.24
CA ARG A 71 -2.10 -31.68 -20.39
C ARG A 71 -2.57 -33.12 -20.17
N ALA A 72 -3.83 -33.31 -19.80
CA ALA A 72 -4.34 -34.59 -19.34
C ALA A 72 -4.76 -35.55 -20.47
N ARG A 73 -5.28 -35.02 -21.59
CA ARG A 73 -5.83 -35.83 -22.68
C ARG A 73 -4.94 -35.86 -23.92
N VAL A 74 -4.03 -34.89 -24.08
CA VAL A 74 -3.09 -34.84 -25.20
C VAL A 74 -1.70 -35.27 -24.75
N VAL A 75 -1.05 -34.48 -23.89
CA VAL A 75 0.36 -34.68 -23.51
C VAL A 75 0.53 -35.97 -22.71
N ALA A 76 -0.25 -36.17 -21.65
CA ALA A 76 -0.12 -37.34 -20.77
C ALA A 76 -0.41 -38.68 -21.47
N VAL A 77 -1.13 -38.66 -22.59
CA VAL A 77 -1.53 -39.86 -23.35
C VAL A 77 -0.76 -39.99 -24.66
N GLY A 78 0.09 -39.01 -25.01
CA GLY A 78 0.89 -39.02 -26.23
C GLY A 78 0.08 -38.90 -27.53
N ARG A 79 -1.03 -38.14 -27.53
CA ARG A 79 -1.80 -37.89 -28.76
C ARG A 79 -1.03 -37.05 -29.76
N SER A 80 -1.35 -37.20 -31.05
CA SER A 80 -0.69 -36.42 -32.10
C SER A 80 -1.12 -34.95 -32.04
N PRO A 81 -0.19 -33.98 -32.17
CA PRO A 81 -0.55 -32.58 -32.28
C PRO A 81 -1.42 -32.24 -33.52
N SER A 82 -1.47 -33.15 -34.51
CA SER A 82 -2.32 -33.03 -35.69
C SER A 82 -3.76 -33.54 -35.48
N ASP A 83 -4.04 -34.20 -34.36
CA ASP A 83 -5.39 -34.71 -34.09
C ASP A 83 -6.38 -33.54 -33.93
N PRO A 84 -7.66 -33.70 -34.31
CA PRO A 84 -8.62 -32.61 -34.24
C PRO A 84 -9.13 -32.39 -32.82
N VAL A 85 -9.40 -31.13 -32.46
CA VAL A 85 -9.87 -30.72 -31.12
C VAL A 85 -11.13 -31.44 -30.65
N ARG A 86 -12.03 -31.85 -31.56
CA ARG A 86 -13.25 -32.62 -31.18
C ARG A 86 -12.95 -33.91 -30.41
N THR A 87 -11.75 -34.46 -30.56
CA THR A 87 -11.35 -35.72 -29.92
C THR A 87 -11.03 -35.56 -28.44
N VAL A 88 -10.80 -34.32 -27.98
CA VAL A 88 -10.46 -34.02 -26.59
C VAL A 88 -11.34 -32.97 -25.94
N MET A 89 -12.16 -32.24 -26.71
CA MET A 89 -13.05 -31.20 -26.18
C MET A 89 -14.01 -31.78 -25.14
N SER A 90 -14.35 -30.96 -24.16
CA SER A 90 -15.40 -31.30 -23.19
C SER A 90 -16.77 -30.89 -23.74
N SER A 91 -17.72 -31.84 -23.72
CA SER A 91 -19.09 -31.71 -24.19
C SER A 91 -20.01 -32.64 -23.35
N PRO A 92 -21.29 -32.30 -23.07
CA PRO A 92 -22.01 -31.08 -23.48
C PRO A 92 -21.47 -29.82 -22.81
N LEU A 93 -21.40 -28.73 -23.58
CA LEU A 93 -20.83 -27.48 -23.11
C LEU A 93 -21.73 -26.84 -22.05
N GLN A 94 -21.16 -26.50 -20.90
CA GLN A 94 -21.82 -25.70 -19.87
C GLN A 94 -21.66 -24.22 -20.20
N THR A 95 -22.75 -23.46 -20.14
CA THR A 95 -22.76 -22.02 -20.47
C THR A 95 -23.52 -21.21 -19.42
N ILE A 96 -23.40 -19.89 -19.52
CA ILE A 96 -24.17 -18.95 -18.70
C ILE A 96 -24.66 -17.77 -19.53
N ASP A 97 -25.85 -17.27 -19.21
CA ASP A 97 -26.35 -16.06 -19.82
C ASP A 97 -25.62 -14.83 -19.24
N ALA A 98 -25.37 -13.84 -20.10
CA ALA A 98 -24.62 -12.63 -19.81
C ALA A 98 -25.25 -11.79 -18.69
N ASP A 99 -26.57 -11.89 -18.53
CA ASP A 99 -27.34 -11.13 -17.55
C ASP A 99 -27.58 -11.92 -16.25
N GLU A 100 -27.20 -13.20 -16.20
CA GLU A 100 -27.11 -13.96 -14.95
C GLU A 100 -25.98 -13.46 -14.06
N THR A 101 -26.03 -13.75 -12.77
CA THR A 101 -25.10 -13.18 -11.80
C THR A 101 -23.82 -14.00 -11.66
N ALA A 102 -22.75 -13.35 -11.20
CA ALA A 102 -21.49 -14.00 -10.86
C ALA A 102 -21.68 -15.10 -9.82
N GLY A 103 -22.65 -14.95 -8.90
CA GLY A 103 -22.98 -16.01 -7.95
C GLY A 103 -23.49 -17.27 -8.62
N GLU A 104 -24.37 -17.14 -9.61
CA GLU A 104 -24.83 -18.29 -10.39
C GLU A 104 -23.70 -18.91 -11.22
N ALA A 105 -22.81 -18.08 -11.78
CA ALA A 105 -21.62 -18.54 -12.49
C ALA A 105 -20.69 -19.36 -11.59
N LEU A 106 -20.40 -18.87 -10.39
CA LEU A 106 -19.57 -19.57 -9.41
C LEU A 106 -20.21 -20.89 -8.97
N VAL A 107 -21.53 -20.88 -8.74
CA VAL A 107 -22.28 -22.08 -8.39
C VAL A 107 -22.22 -23.12 -9.52
N ARG A 108 -22.34 -22.73 -10.79
CA ARG A 108 -22.17 -23.64 -11.94
C ARG A 108 -20.76 -24.21 -12.01
N MET A 109 -19.75 -23.37 -11.85
CA MET A 109 -18.34 -23.80 -11.81
C MET A 109 -18.12 -24.86 -10.72
N LEU A 110 -18.63 -24.62 -9.50
CA LEU A 110 -18.52 -25.56 -8.38
C LEU A 110 -19.31 -26.86 -8.62
N ARG A 111 -20.57 -26.77 -9.07
CA ARG A 111 -21.43 -27.94 -9.33
C ARG A 111 -20.86 -28.88 -10.38
N HIS A 112 -20.31 -28.30 -11.46
CA HIS A 112 -19.78 -29.07 -12.59
C HIS A 112 -18.26 -29.32 -12.50
N ASN A 113 -17.61 -28.84 -11.44
CA ASN A 113 -16.17 -28.91 -11.25
C ASN A 113 -15.36 -28.39 -12.45
N ILE A 114 -15.77 -27.23 -12.97
CA ILE A 114 -15.18 -26.54 -14.12
C ILE A 114 -14.68 -25.16 -13.72
N HIS A 115 -13.68 -24.66 -14.44
CA HIS A 115 -13.05 -23.36 -14.16
C HIS A 115 -13.26 -22.31 -15.26
N HIS A 116 -13.94 -22.68 -16.34
CA HIS A 116 -14.19 -21.81 -17.49
C HIS A 116 -15.65 -21.98 -17.89
N LEU A 117 -16.34 -20.85 -18.11
CA LEU A 117 -17.75 -20.82 -18.42
C LEU A 117 -17.98 -19.83 -19.58
N PRO A 118 -18.26 -20.34 -20.78
CA PRO A 118 -18.69 -19.52 -21.91
C PRO A 118 -19.95 -18.72 -21.58
N VAL A 119 -19.90 -17.43 -21.91
CA VAL A 119 -20.97 -16.46 -21.65
C VAL A 119 -21.71 -16.18 -22.94
N LEU A 120 -23.01 -16.43 -22.93
CA LEU A 120 -23.93 -16.22 -24.03
C LEU A 120 -24.77 -14.98 -23.79
N GLY A 121 -25.07 -14.20 -24.82
CA GLY A 121 -26.01 -13.09 -24.69
C GLY A 121 -26.61 -12.67 -26.01
N SER A 122 -27.45 -11.63 -25.98
CA SER A 122 -28.04 -11.06 -27.19
C SER A 122 -27.00 -10.31 -28.02
N ALA A 123 -27.08 -10.44 -29.35
CA ALA A 123 -26.27 -9.63 -30.25
C ALA A 123 -26.59 -8.13 -30.06
N PRO A 124 -25.58 -7.24 -30.05
CA PRO A 124 -25.83 -5.81 -30.28
C PRO A 124 -26.55 -5.62 -31.63
N ASP A 125 -27.50 -4.69 -31.72
CA ASP A 125 -28.30 -4.44 -32.93
C ASP A 125 -27.44 -4.20 -34.19
N GLU A 126 -26.18 -3.76 -34.03
CA GLU A 126 -25.25 -3.45 -35.12
C GLU A 126 -24.32 -4.63 -35.53
N ALA A 127 -24.27 -5.72 -34.76
CA ALA A 127 -23.35 -6.85 -35.00
C ALA A 127 -24.01 -8.04 -35.72
N ALA A 128 -25.29 -7.93 -36.09
CA ALA A 128 -25.96 -8.96 -36.85
C ALA A 128 -25.39 -9.02 -38.28
N ALA A 129 -24.47 -9.96 -38.52
CA ALA A 129 -24.06 -10.31 -39.87
C ALA A 129 -25.32 -10.59 -40.72
N PRO A 130 -25.39 -10.10 -41.97
CA PRO A 130 -26.55 -10.32 -42.82
C PRO A 130 -26.76 -11.83 -43.02
N GLY A 131 -27.81 -12.37 -42.41
CA GLY A 131 -28.15 -13.80 -42.40
C GLY A 131 -28.20 -14.47 -41.02
N ALA A 132 -27.80 -13.79 -39.93
CA ALA A 132 -27.95 -14.33 -38.59
C ALA A 132 -29.43 -14.48 -38.21
N ALA A 133 -29.87 -15.70 -37.88
CA ALA A 133 -31.23 -15.96 -37.41
C ALA A 133 -31.53 -15.11 -36.16
N ARG A 134 -32.49 -14.17 -36.29
CA ARG A 134 -32.95 -13.31 -35.19
C ARG A 134 -33.33 -14.19 -33.99
N GLY A 135 -32.66 -13.99 -32.85
CA GLY A 135 -32.97 -14.66 -31.58
C GLY A 135 -32.01 -15.78 -31.15
N ARG A 136 -30.92 -16.06 -31.87
CA ARG A 136 -29.89 -17.00 -31.38
C ARG A 136 -28.91 -16.32 -30.42
N PRO A 137 -28.60 -16.93 -29.25
CA PRO A 137 -27.61 -16.40 -28.32
C PRO A 137 -26.21 -16.40 -28.95
N VAL A 138 -25.49 -15.30 -28.80
CA VAL A 138 -24.13 -15.09 -29.29
C VAL A 138 -23.13 -15.35 -28.17
N LEU A 139 -22.02 -16.02 -28.49
CA LEU A 139 -20.90 -16.17 -27.57
C LEU A 139 -20.20 -14.82 -27.38
N LEU A 140 -20.31 -14.23 -26.20
CA LEU A 140 -19.70 -12.94 -25.86
C LEU A 140 -18.26 -13.09 -25.36
N GLY A 141 -17.91 -14.24 -24.79
CA GLY A 141 -16.60 -14.52 -24.22
C GLY A 141 -16.62 -15.71 -23.29
N VAL A 142 -15.55 -15.88 -22.52
CA VAL A 142 -15.43 -16.93 -21.49
C VAL A 142 -15.02 -16.26 -20.18
N VAL A 143 -15.74 -16.57 -19.10
CA VAL A 143 -15.37 -16.19 -17.73
C VAL A 143 -14.70 -17.39 -17.08
N SER A 144 -13.53 -17.16 -16.47
CA SER A 144 -12.79 -18.16 -15.72
C SER A 144 -12.91 -17.93 -14.22
N SER A 145 -12.53 -18.92 -13.40
CA SER A 145 -12.42 -18.75 -11.95
C SER A 145 -11.44 -17.63 -11.56
N GLN A 146 -10.47 -17.31 -12.42
CA GLN A 146 -9.54 -16.19 -12.20
C GLN A 146 -10.22 -14.83 -12.42
N ASP A 147 -11.26 -14.74 -13.25
CA ASP A 147 -11.96 -13.48 -13.49
C ASP A 147 -12.74 -13.00 -12.26
N PHE A 148 -13.18 -13.93 -11.40
CA PHE A 148 -13.75 -13.61 -10.09
C PHE A 148 -12.73 -12.98 -9.14
N LEU A 149 -11.46 -13.42 -9.23
CA LEU A 149 -10.34 -12.84 -8.47
C LEU A 149 -9.89 -11.50 -9.08
N ALA A 150 -9.81 -11.45 -10.41
CA ALA A 150 -9.33 -10.29 -11.16
C ALA A 150 -10.36 -9.17 -11.27
N PHE A 151 -11.65 -9.44 -11.03
CA PHE A 151 -12.72 -8.42 -10.97
C PHE A 151 -12.40 -7.28 -9.98
N ARG A 152 -11.35 -7.45 -9.17
CA ARG A 152 -10.67 -6.36 -8.46
C ARG A 152 -9.51 -5.81 -9.31
N GLN A 153 -9.70 -4.62 -9.90
CA GLN A 153 -8.76 -3.89 -10.77
C GLN A 153 -7.49 -3.36 -10.07
N VAL A 154 -7.06 -3.94 -8.96
CA VAL A 154 -6.09 -3.33 -8.06
C VAL A 154 -4.96 -4.32 -7.76
N HIS A 155 -4.04 -4.48 -8.72
CA HIS A 155 -2.84 -5.28 -8.52
C HIS A 155 -1.63 -4.36 -8.25
N PRO A 156 -0.94 -4.47 -7.10
CA PRO A 156 0.14 -3.56 -6.71
C PRO A 156 1.25 -3.44 -7.76
N LEU A 157 1.68 -4.55 -8.37
CA LEU A 157 2.74 -4.53 -9.39
C LEU A 157 2.32 -3.81 -10.68
N ARG A 158 1.03 -3.86 -11.03
CA ARG A 158 0.52 -3.12 -12.19
C ARG A 158 0.51 -1.63 -11.89
N LEU A 159 0.04 -1.25 -10.71
CA LEU A 159 0.04 0.15 -10.29
C LEU A 159 1.47 0.71 -10.20
N LEU A 160 2.42 -0.07 -9.68
CA LEU A 160 3.83 0.30 -9.64
C LEU A 160 4.35 0.65 -11.04
N ARG A 161 4.14 -0.25 -12.01
CA ARG A 161 4.53 -0.02 -13.40
C ARG A 161 3.84 1.20 -14.01
N GLU A 162 2.54 1.34 -13.77
CA GLU A 162 1.78 2.49 -14.22
C GLU A 162 2.36 3.80 -13.65
N ILE A 163 2.75 3.85 -12.37
CA ILE A 163 3.42 5.01 -11.75
C ILE A 163 4.75 5.31 -12.43
N GLU A 164 5.60 4.29 -12.63
CA GLU A 164 6.93 4.44 -13.21
C GLU A 164 6.91 4.94 -14.66
N GLU A 165 5.86 4.62 -15.42
CA GLU A 165 5.71 4.97 -16.83
C GLU A 165 5.02 6.34 -17.06
N GLN A 166 4.54 7.05 -16.03
CA GLN A 166 3.75 8.29 -16.21
C GLN A 166 4.55 9.43 -16.84
N ALA A 167 4.14 9.93 -18.00
CA ALA A 167 4.87 10.98 -18.73
C ALA A 167 4.70 12.39 -18.15
N ASP A 168 3.67 12.63 -17.33
CA ASP A 168 3.34 13.95 -16.81
C ASP A 168 2.77 13.90 -15.38
N VAL A 169 2.61 15.09 -14.78
CA VAL A 169 2.14 15.25 -13.40
C VAL A 169 0.68 14.82 -13.23
N ALA A 170 -0.18 15.02 -14.24
CA ALA A 170 -1.59 14.68 -14.14
C ALA A 170 -1.78 13.15 -14.12
N GLY A 171 -1.06 12.45 -14.97
CA GLY A 171 -0.99 10.99 -15.00
C GLY A 171 -0.40 10.41 -13.71
N LEU A 172 0.69 11.01 -13.20
CA LEU A 172 1.26 10.62 -11.90
C LEU A 172 0.28 10.81 -10.75
N ALA A 173 -0.45 11.92 -10.72
CA ALA A 173 -1.47 12.18 -9.71
C ALA A 173 -2.63 11.16 -9.78
N ALA A 174 -3.10 10.84 -11.00
CA ALA A 174 -4.15 9.84 -11.20
C ALA A 174 -3.71 8.44 -10.74
N ALA A 175 -2.45 8.05 -11.02
CA ALA A 175 -1.89 6.79 -10.55
C ALA A 175 -1.71 6.78 -9.02
N SER A 176 -1.15 7.84 -8.44
CA SER A 176 -0.98 7.99 -6.99
C SER A 176 -2.29 7.86 -6.21
N ALA A 177 -3.39 8.43 -6.72
CA ALA A 177 -4.71 8.31 -6.10
C ALA A 177 -5.15 6.86 -5.89
N ARG A 178 -4.77 5.94 -6.80
CA ARG A 178 -5.12 4.52 -6.75
C ARG A 178 -4.30 3.71 -5.73
N VAL A 179 -3.27 4.29 -5.10
CA VAL A 179 -2.58 3.64 -3.97
C VAL A 179 -3.57 3.32 -2.84
N HIS A 180 -4.59 4.16 -2.65
CA HIS A 180 -5.65 3.96 -1.66
C HIS A 180 -6.47 2.68 -1.94
N ASP A 181 -6.71 2.38 -3.21
CA ASP A 181 -7.41 1.17 -3.61
C ASP A 181 -6.59 -0.07 -3.24
N VAL A 182 -5.26 0.00 -3.40
CA VAL A 182 -4.34 -1.08 -2.99
C VAL A 182 -4.43 -1.31 -1.49
N VAL A 183 -4.45 -0.25 -0.68
CA VAL A 183 -4.59 -0.37 0.79
C VAL A 183 -5.91 -1.06 1.15
N THR A 184 -7.01 -0.60 0.54
CA THR A 184 -8.34 -1.17 0.78
C THR A 184 -8.38 -2.64 0.39
N PHE A 185 -7.80 -3.00 -0.76
CA PHE A 185 -7.68 -4.37 -1.23
C PHE A 185 -6.87 -5.24 -0.25
N LEU A 186 -5.64 -4.85 0.09
CA LEU A 186 -4.78 -5.62 0.99
C LEU A 186 -5.44 -5.82 2.37
N TYR A 187 -6.12 -4.80 2.88
CA TYR A 187 -6.87 -4.90 4.14
C TYR A 187 -8.04 -5.89 4.02
N GLY A 188 -8.80 -5.86 2.93
CA GLY A 188 -9.90 -6.78 2.66
C GLY A 188 -9.46 -8.24 2.51
N GLU A 189 -8.26 -8.47 1.98
CA GLU A 189 -7.63 -9.79 1.88
C GLU A 189 -6.98 -10.27 3.20
N GLY A 190 -7.08 -9.48 4.28
CA GLY A 190 -6.53 -9.83 5.59
C GLY A 190 -5.00 -9.82 5.64
N VAL A 191 -4.34 -9.09 4.74
CA VAL A 191 -2.88 -8.96 4.73
C VAL A 191 -2.41 -8.31 6.03
N PRO A 192 -1.40 -8.86 6.73
CA PRO A 192 -0.88 -8.28 7.96
C PRO A 192 -0.45 -6.81 7.80
N PRO A 193 -0.74 -5.91 8.78
CA PRO A 193 -0.48 -4.48 8.68
C PRO A 193 0.94 -4.10 8.23
N VAL A 194 1.95 -4.80 8.73
CA VAL A 194 3.36 -4.57 8.37
C VAL A 194 3.61 -4.84 6.89
N GLN A 195 3.04 -5.91 6.35
CA GLN A 195 3.18 -6.26 4.94
C GLN A 195 2.47 -5.25 4.05
N MET A 196 1.30 -4.76 4.48
CA MET A 196 0.61 -3.68 3.75
C MET A 196 1.45 -2.41 3.70
N CYS A 197 2.00 -1.96 4.84
CA CYS A 197 2.88 -0.80 4.90
C CYS A 197 4.09 -0.92 3.97
N ARG A 198 4.69 -2.12 3.86
CA ARG A 198 5.78 -2.35 2.91
C ARG A 198 5.35 -2.09 1.47
N VAL A 199 4.23 -2.66 1.04
CA VAL A 199 3.71 -2.44 -0.32
C VAL A 199 3.38 -0.95 -0.55
N ILE A 200 2.74 -0.31 0.41
CA ILE A 200 2.38 1.12 0.35
C ILE A 200 3.63 1.99 0.23
N SER A 201 4.65 1.72 1.04
CA SER A 201 5.91 2.46 1.00
C SER A 201 6.66 2.27 -0.31
N GLU A 202 6.65 1.08 -0.92
CA GLU A 202 7.26 0.90 -2.25
C GLU A 202 6.51 1.67 -3.35
N LEU A 203 5.17 1.73 -3.29
CA LEU A 203 4.36 2.53 -4.22
C LEU A 203 4.61 4.03 -4.04
N HIS A 204 4.63 4.53 -2.79
CA HIS A 204 4.94 5.94 -2.54
C HIS A 204 6.38 6.30 -2.93
N ASP A 205 7.36 5.44 -2.65
CA ASP A 205 8.75 5.62 -3.12
C ASP A 205 8.80 5.75 -4.64
N ALA A 206 8.01 4.95 -5.38
CA ALA A 206 7.92 5.04 -6.84
C ALA A 206 7.30 6.38 -7.30
N VAL A 207 6.27 6.87 -6.61
CA VAL A 207 5.69 8.21 -6.87
C VAL A 207 6.75 9.30 -6.66
N VAL A 208 7.52 9.23 -5.58
CA VAL A 208 8.58 10.21 -5.30
C VAL A 208 9.70 10.15 -6.34
N ARG A 209 10.17 8.96 -6.71
CA ARG A 209 11.17 8.79 -7.78
C ARG A 209 10.66 9.34 -9.11
N ARG A 210 9.38 9.09 -9.45
CA ARG A 210 8.83 9.60 -10.70
C ARG A 210 8.66 11.12 -10.67
N ALA A 211 8.22 11.69 -9.55
CA ALA A 211 8.14 13.14 -9.36
C ALA A 211 9.52 13.81 -9.53
N LEU A 212 10.58 13.21 -8.99
CA LEU A 212 11.97 13.65 -9.19
C LEU A 212 12.36 13.61 -10.67
N GLN A 213 12.09 12.52 -11.37
CA GLN A 213 12.38 12.38 -12.80
C GLN A 213 11.66 13.43 -13.65
N LEU A 214 10.38 13.68 -13.39
CA LEU A 214 9.60 14.71 -14.08
C LEU A 214 10.15 16.12 -13.80
N ALA A 215 10.45 16.44 -12.55
CA ALA A 215 11.04 17.73 -12.19
C ALA A 215 12.43 17.92 -12.84
N GLN A 216 13.25 16.87 -12.90
CA GLN A 216 14.55 16.92 -13.57
C GLN A 216 14.42 17.13 -15.08
N ALA A 217 13.45 16.48 -15.73
CA ALA A 217 13.19 16.66 -17.16
C ALA A 217 12.77 18.11 -17.48
N GLU A 218 11.85 18.68 -16.70
CA GLU A 218 11.43 20.08 -16.85
C GLU A 218 12.60 21.06 -16.65
N LEU A 219 13.49 20.80 -15.69
CA LEU A 219 14.69 21.62 -15.48
C LEU A 219 15.70 21.46 -16.63
N ALA A 220 15.87 20.27 -17.18
CA ALA A 220 16.76 20.01 -18.30
C ALA A 220 16.30 20.77 -19.57
N GLU A 221 14.99 20.83 -19.83
CA GLU A 221 14.42 21.64 -20.92
C GLU A 221 14.74 23.14 -20.78
N MET A 222 14.95 23.62 -19.55
CA MET A 222 15.37 25.00 -19.25
C MET A 222 16.90 25.18 -19.26
N GLY A 223 17.68 24.16 -19.62
CA GLY A 223 19.15 24.18 -19.57
C GLY A 223 19.74 24.13 -18.16
N LEU A 224 18.97 23.65 -17.18
CA LEU A 224 19.36 23.55 -15.77
C LEU A 224 19.59 22.10 -15.34
N GLU A 225 20.40 21.38 -16.10
CA GLU A 225 20.69 19.97 -15.83
C GLU A 225 21.31 19.76 -14.45
N LEU A 226 20.89 18.69 -13.80
CA LEU A 226 21.29 18.31 -12.45
C LEU A 226 21.94 16.93 -12.47
N PRO A 227 23.29 16.81 -12.49
CA PRO A 227 23.93 15.50 -12.39
C PRO A 227 23.51 14.80 -11.10
N GLY A 228 22.98 13.58 -11.24
CA GLY A 228 22.50 12.78 -10.11
C GLY A 228 23.60 12.36 -9.13
N THR A 229 24.87 12.54 -9.48
CA THR A 229 26.04 12.15 -8.66
C THR A 229 26.48 13.21 -7.65
N ALA A 230 25.79 14.34 -7.55
CA ALA A 230 26.18 15.46 -6.68
C ALA A 230 25.16 15.79 -5.58
N TRP A 231 24.04 15.06 -5.52
CA TRP A 231 22.99 15.26 -4.54
C TRP A 231 22.26 13.96 -4.25
N CYS A 232 21.61 13.86 -3.10
CA CYS A 232 20.78 12.74 -2.71
C CYS A 232 19.49 13.22 -2.06
N TRP A 233 18.36 12.67 -2.52
CA TRP A 233 17.08 12.80 -1.84
C TRP A 233 16.99 11.79 -0.70
N LEU A 234 16.64 12.28 0.48
CA LEU A 234 16.49 11.50 1.69
C LEU A 234 15.01 11.46 2.07
N ALA A 235 14.45 10.25 2.12
CA ALA A 235 13.19 10.00 2.80
C ALA A 235 13.43 10.03 4.32
N LEU A 236 12.57 10.73 5.05
CA LEU A 236 12.63 10.89 6.51
C LEU A 236 11.38 10.29 7.16
N GLY A 237 11.37 10.23 8.50
CA GLY A 237 10.18 9.84 9.25
C GLY A 237 9.64 8.46 8.84
N SER A 238 8.31 8.33 8.70
CA SER A 238 7.71 7.04 8.29
C SER A 238 8.08 6.61 6.87
N GLU A 239 8.36 7.54 5.96
CA GLU A 239 8.84 7.21 4.61
C GLU A 239 10.26 6.62 4.68
N GLY A 240 11.14 7.26 5.44
CA GLY A 240 12.50 6.79 5.68
C GLY A 240 12.52 5.38 6.28
N ARG A 241 11.63 5.11 7.23
CA ARG A 241 11.50 3.80 7.88
C ARG A 241 10.70 2.75 7.08
N ARG A 242 10.10 3.10 5.95
CA ARG A 242 9.16 2.25 5.18
C ARG A 242 7.97 1.75 6.01
N GLU A 243 7.37 2.69 6.75
CA GLU A 243 6.23 2.47 7.67
C GLU A 243 5.05 3.38 7.31
N GLN A 244 4.94 3.78 6.04
CA GLN A 244 3.83 4.62 5.59
C GLN A 244 2.53 3.82 5.61
N THR A 245 1.47 4.52 5.93
CA THR A 245 0.10 3.99 5.90
C THR A 245 -0.68 4.73 4.81
N LEU A 246 -2.01 4.65 4.85
CA LEU A 246 -2.90 5.29 3.87
C LEU A 246 -2.68 6.80 3.79
N ARG A 247 -2.53 7.46 4.94
CA ARG A 247 -2.27 8.90 5.01
C ARG A 247 -0.80 9.14 5.33
N THR A 248 -0.10 9.77 4.40
CA THR A 248 1.27 10.24 4.56
C THR A 248 1.37 11.70 4.13
N ASP A 249 2.20 12.46 4.81
CA ASP A 249 2.68 13.78 4.40
C ASP A 249 4.10 13.66 3.83
N GLN A 250 4.60 14.77 3.28
CA GLN A 250 5.95 14.88 2.73
C GLN A 250 6.98 15.08 3.84
N ASP A 251 7.74 14.05 4.20
CA ASP A 251 8.86 14.13 5.14
C ASP A 251 10.17 13.81 4.41
N ASN A 252 10.83 14.83 3.87
CA ASN A 252 12.02 14.65 3.04
C ASN A 252 13.08 15.73 3.25
N ALA A 253 14.30 15.39 2.84
CA ALA A 253 15.46 16.28 2.85
C ALA A 253 16.34 16.05 1.62
N LEU A 254 17.22 17.01 1.35
CA LEU A 254 18.23 16.88 0.31
C LEU A 254 19.62 17.17 0.89
N VAL A 255 20.56 16.28 0.60
CA VAL A 255 22.00 16.50 0.81
C VAL A 255 22.67 16.71 -0.54
N TYR A 256 23.59 17.64 -0.64
CA TYR A 256 24.45 17.81 -1.82
C TYR A 256 25.92 17.89 -1.44
N ALA A 257 26.80 17.61 -2.41
CA ALA A 257 28.25 17.70 -2.20
C ALA A 257 28.68 19.14 -1.83
N ASP A 258 29.73 19.29 -1.04
CA ASP A 258 30.22 20.62 -0.60
C ASP A 258 30.78 21.45 -1.76
N PRO A 259 30.46 22.75 -1.87
CA PRO A 259 30.79 23.62 -3.01
C PRO A 259 32.20 23.45 -3.60
N GLY A 260 32.30 23.24 -4.93
CA GLY A 260 33.55 23.11 -5.69
C GLY A 260 33.34 23.20 -7.22
N ALA A 261 34.42 23.13 -8.00
CA ALA A 261 34.35 23.17 -9.46
C ALA A 261 33.60 21.94 -10.02
N GLY A 262 32.61 22.16 -10.91
CA GLY A 262 31.83 21.09 -11.55
C GLY A 262 30.62 20.58 -10.76
N GLN A 263 30.17 21.32 -9.74
CA GLN A 263 29.04 20.93 -8.89
C GLN A 263 27.69 21.54 -9.29
N VAL A 264 26.64 20.98 -8.70
CA VAL A 264 25.27 21.44 -8.86
C VAL A 264 25.06 22.80 -8.21
N SER A 265 24.42 23.72 -8.94
CA SER A 265 24.00 25.01 -8.39
C SER A 265 22.95 24.85 -7.28
N PRO A 266 23.14 25.47 -6.09
CA PRO A 266 22.12 25.51 -5.04
C PRO A 266 20.78 26.07 -5.50
N ALA A 267 20.78 27.01 -6.44
CA ALA A 267 19.56 27.58 -7.02
C ALA A 267 18.80 26.56 -7.88
N SER A 268 19.51 25.70 -8.61
CA SER A 268 18.89 24.62 -9.39
C SER A 268 18.30 23.54 -8.47
N LEU A 269 18.97 23.19 -7.37
CA LEU A 269 18.42 22.28 -6.36
C LEU A 269 17.18 22.87 -5.67
N GLU A 270 17.18 24.17 -5.40
CA GLU A 270 16.00 24.85 -4.87
C GLU A 270 14.82 24.76 -5.84
N ARG A 271 15.03 25.03 -7.13
CA ARG A 271 13.99 24.90 -8.15
C ARG A 271 13.47 23.47 -8.24
N MET A 272 14.36 22.48 -8.29
CA MET A 272 13.99 21.06 -8.33
C MET A 272 13.17 20.66 -7.10
N THR A 273 13.64 20.96 -5.89
CA THR A 273 12.97 20.54 -4.64
C THR A 273 11.60 21.21 -4.47
N ARG A 274 11.44 22.49 -4.83
CA ARG A 274 10.13 23.15 -4.88
C ARG A 274 9.22 22.46 -5.89
N ARG A 275 9.73 22.18 -7.09
CA ARG A 275 8.93 21.54 -8.13
C ARG A 275 8.47 20.14 -7.73
N VAL A 276 9.35 19.32 -7.15
CA VAL A 276 8.99 18.00 -6.62
C VAL A 276 7.92 18.11 -5.53
N THR A 277 8.06 19.08 -4.62
CA THR A 277 7.06 19.33 -3.56
C THR A 277 5.67 19.63 -4.14
N ASP A 278 5.61 20.44 -5.20
CA ASP A 278 4.37 20.77 -5.90
C ASP A 278 3.78 19.54 -6.63
N ILE A 279 4.63 18.71 -7.25
CA ILE A 279 4.20 17.47 -7.92
C ILE A 279 3.62 16.49 -6.89
N LEU A 280 4.29 16.29 -5.76
CA LEU A 280 3.82 15.40 -4.69
C LEU A 280 2.51 15.88 -4.07
N GLU A 281 2.35 17.20 -3.89
CA GLU A 281 1.09 17.80 -3.45
C GLU A 281 -0.04 17.56 -4.46
N ALA A 282 0.23 17.71 -5.76
CA ALA A 282 -0.72 17.36 -6.82
C ALA A 282 -1.06 15.86 -6.84
N CYS A 283 -0.13 15.00 -6.44
CA CYS A 283 -0.34 13.55 -6.27
C CYS A 283 -1.13 13.17 -5.01
N GLY A 284 -1.64 14.15 -4.25
CA GLY A 284 -2.41 13.93 -3.03
C GLY A 284 -1.56 13.67 -1.79
N ILE A 285 -0.25 13.90 -1.85
CA ILE A 285 0.67 13.80 -0.70
C ILE A 285 0.88 15.22 -0.14
N PRO A 286 0.14 15.62 0.91
CA PRO A 286 0.16 16.98 1.42
C PRO A 286 1.54 17.37 1.97
N ARG A 287 1.86 18.67 1.86
CA ARG A 287 3.04 19.26 2.52
C ARG A 287 3.02 18.97 4.02
N CYS A 288 4.19 18.69 4.59
CA CYS A 288 4.32 18.48 6.03
C CYS A 288 4.03 19.78 6.78
N SER A 289 3.09 19.72 7.72
CA SER A 289 2.72 20.85 8.58
C SER A 289 3.88 21.38 9.45
N GLY A 290 4.88 20.53 9.72
CA GLY A 290 6.11 20.90 10.41
C GLY A 290 7.20 21.50 9.51
N GLY A 291 6.97 21.58 8.19
CA GLY A 291 7.93 22.10 7.22
C GLY A 291 9.14 21.18 6.98
N ILE A 292 8.99 19.86 7.15
CA ILE A 292 10.06 18.87 6.96
C ILE A 292 10.16 18.49 5.47
N MET A 293 10.60 19.44 4.64
CA MET A 293 10.61 19.25 3.19
C MET A 293 11.87 19.87 2.58
N ALA A 294 12.48 19.19 1.62
CA ALA A 294 13.67 19.63 0.90
C ALA A 294 13.46 20.95 0.12
N SER A 295 12.22 21.39 -0.07
CA SER A 295 11.91 22.74 -0.58
C SER A 295 12.38 23.84 0.36
N GLU A 296 12.42 23.55 1.66
CA GLU A 296 12.86 24.48 2.70
C GLU A 296 14.39 24.50 2.81
N PRO A 297 15.04 25.68 2.91
CA PRO A 297 16.50 25.77 3.03
C PRO A 297 17.08 24.97 4.20
N ASN A 298 16.32 24.87 5.30
CA ASN A 298 16.75 24.13 6.50
C ASN A 298 16.69 22.61 6.35
N TRP A 299 16.25 22.11 5.20
CA TRP A 299 16.20 20.69 4.84
C TRP A 299 16.88 20.40 3.51
N ARG A 300 17.64 21.37 2.99
CA ARG A 300 18.44 21.30 1.77
C ARG A 300 19.80 21.92 2.04
N MET A 301 20.77 21.08 2.42
CA MET A 301 22.10 21.54 2.82
C MET A 301 23.19 20.68 2.18
N SER A 302 24.41 21.24 2.11
CA SER A 302 25.57 20.45 1.76
C SER A 302 25.92 19.45 2.86
N GLU A 303 26.79 18.49 2.58
CA GLU A 303 27.28 17.54 3.60
C GLU A 303 27.86 18.27 4.82
N SER A 304 28.74 19.26 4.63
CA SER A 304 29.27 20.05 5.75
C SER A 304 28.21 20.87 6.48
N GLY A 305 27.21 21.41 5.77
CA GLY A 305 26.10 22.14 6.38
C GLY A 305 25.26 21.25 7.30
N TRP A 306 24.96 20.03 6.88
CA TRP A 306 24.28 19.05 7.73
C TRP A 306 25.10 18.67 8.97
N MET A 307 26.41 18.46 8.81
CA MET A 307 27.27 18.13 9.95
C MET A 307 27.43 19.29 10.93
N GLN A 308 27.42 20.54 10.44
CA GLN A 308 27.38 21.72 11.29
C GLN A 308 26.06 21.79 12.09
N LEU A 309 24.92 21.51 11.45
CA LEU A 309 23.63 21.42 12.14
C LEU A 309 23.64 20.37 13.25
N VAL A 310 24.25 19.20 13.01
CA VAL A 310 24.41 18.14 14.04
C VAL A 310 25.27 18.65 15.19
N ALA A 311 26.40 19.29 14.91
CA ALA A 311 27.27 19.86 15.93
C ALA A 311 26.54 20.92 16.78
N ASP A 312 25.73 21.77 16.16
CA ASP A 312 24.96 22.79 16.86
C ASP A 312 23.81 22.19 17.67
N ALA A 313 23.12 21.18 17.15
CA ALA A 313 22.07 20.46 17.87
C ALA A 313 22.61 19.71 19.10
N ARG A 314 23.88 19.31 19.12
CA ARG A 314 24.53 18.73 20.30
C ARG A 314 24.85 19.78 21.36
N ARG A 315 25.23 21.00 20.96
CA ARG A 315 25.47 22.13 21.87
C ARG A 315 24.18 22.68 22.46
N ASP A 316 23.11 22.71 21.68
CA ASP A 316 21.78 23.19 22.06
C ASP A 316 20.70 22.21 21.58
N PRO A 317 20.45 21.10 22.33
CA PRO A 317 19.45 20.10 21.97
C PRO A 317 18.03 20.53 22.35
N PHE A 318 17.72 21.81 22.15
CA PHE A 318 16.40 22.37 22.32
C PHE A 318 15.87 22.93 21.00
N GLY A 319 14.54 23.07 20.92
CA GLY A 319 13.88 23.68 19.77
C GLY A 319 14.11 22.96 18.43
N LYS A 320 14.25 23.74 17.36
CA LYS A 320 14.18 23.25 15.98
C LYS A 320 15.43 22.48 15.52
N LEU A 321 16.61 22.78 16.07
CA LEU A 321 17.86 22.10 15.70
C LEU A 321 17.84 20.63 16.14
N PHE A 322 17.43 20.39 17.39
CA PHE A 322 17.22 19.04 17.91
C PHE A 322 16.25 18.23 17.05
N VAL A 323 15.09 18.80 16.71
CA VAL A 323 14.07 18.12 15.88
C VAL A 323 14.63 17.73 14.50
N ARG A 324 15.42 18.60 13.87
CA ARG A 324 16.05 18.32 12.57
C ARG A 324 17.09 17.22 12.67
N ALA A 325 18.00 17.31 13.65
CA ALA A 325 19.02 16.28 13.88
C ALA A 325 18.38 14.91 14.19
N ALA A 326 17.34 14.88 15.02
CA ALA A 326 16.61 13.66 15.35
C ALA A 326 15.83 13.07 14.15
N ALA A 327 15.34 13.90 13.22
CA ALA A 327 14.66 13.42 12.01
C ALA A 327 15.63 12.69 11.07
N LEU A 328 16.90 13.13 10.99
CA LEU A 328 17.93 12.48 10.18
C LEU A 328 18.31 11.06 10.66
N LEU A 329 17.96 10.70 11.90
CA LEU A 329 18.17 9.33 12.41
C LEU A 329 17.33 8.28 11.67
N ASP A 330 16.27 8.70 10.97
CA ASP A 330 15.47 7.85 10.09
C ASP A 330 15.77 8.09 8.60
N ALA A 331 16.83 8.84 8.27
CA ALA A 331 17.15 9.17 6.89
C ALA A 331 17.49 7.93 6.07
N ARG A 332 16.75 7.75 4.97
CA ARG A 332 16.97 6.71 3.97
C ARG A 332 17.21 7.34 2.60
N PRO A 333 18.37 7.10 1.97
CA PRO A 333 18.62 7.51 0.59
C PRO A 333 17.59 6.89 -0.37
N LEU A 334 16.97 7.73 -1.20
CA LEU A 334 15.90 7.32 -2.11
C LEU A 334 16.23 7.54 -3.59
N ALA A 335 16.92 8.63 -3.94
CA ALA A 335 17.29 8.98 -5.30
C ALA A 335 18.55 9.88 -5.34
N GLY A 336 19.20 9.96 -6.50
CA GLY A 336 20.49 10.63 -6.67
C GLY A 336 21.67 9.76 -6.21
N ASP A 337 22.72 10.37 -5.67
CA ASP A 337 23.89 9.70 -5.12
C ASP A 337 23.55 9.04 -3.78
N LEU A 338 23.12 7.79 -3.85
CA LEU A 338 22.74 7.04 -2.66
C LEU A 338 23.89 6.88 -1.67
N GLU A 339 25.15 6.90 -2.12
CA GLU A 339 26.31 6.74 -1.24
C GLU A 339 26.60 8.02 -0.45
N LEU A 340 26.45 9.20 -1.07
CA LEU A 340 26.44 10.48 -0.36
C LEU A 340 25.40 10.47 0.77
N GLY A 341 24.17 10.03 0.47
CA GLY A 341 23.11 9.92 1.47
C GLY A 341 23.43 8.91 2.59
N ARG A 342 23.96 7.72 2.26
CA ARG A 342 24.35 6.70 3.24
C ARG A 342 25.46 7.19 4.15
N ARG A 343 26.48 7.84 3.59
CA ARG A 343 27.59 8.43 4.33
C ARG A 343 27.11 9.48 5.33
N LEU A 344 26.26 10.41 4.90
CA LEU A 344 25.68 11.40 5.81
C LEU A 344 24.90 10.73 6.94
N ALA A 345 23.98 9.82 6.60
CA ALA A 345 23.14 9.15 7.60
C ALA A 345 23.96 8.36 8.63
N ARG A 346 25.05 7.71 8.20
CA ARG A 346 25.99 7.01 9.10
C ARG A 346 26.67 7.99 10.05
N ARG A 347 27.29 9.06 9.52
CA ARG A 347 27.99 10.09 10.32
C ARG A 347 27.07 10.76 11.33
N VAL A 348 25.84 11.10 10.93
CA VAL A 348 24.83 11.67 11.85
C VAL A 348 24.56 10.73 13.02
N ARG A 349 24.36 9.43 12.76
CA ARG A 349 24.13 8.45 13.82
C ARG A 349 25.34 8.32 14.75
N GLU A 350 26.55 8.23 14.21
CA GLU A 350 27.78 8.13 14.99
C GLU A 350 27.97 9.33 15.93
N GLU A 351 27.83 10.55 15.41
CA GLU A 351 28.00 11.79 16.18
C GLU A 351 26.94 11.96 17.27
N LEU A 352 25.68 11.63 16.98
CA LEU A 352 24.57 11.75 17.94
C LEU A 352 24.59 10.64 18.99
N ALA A 353 24.98 9.42 18.63
CA ALA A 353 25.13 8.30 19.56
C ALA A 353 26.24 8.55 20.58
N ALA A 354 27.34 9.20 20.14
CA ALA A 354 28.46 9.55 21.01
C ALA A 354 28.15 10.69 22.00
N ASP A 355 27.03 11.40 21.83
CA ASP A 355 26.67 12.55 22.65
C ASP A 355 25.66 12.18 23.76
N GLY A 356 26.17 11.95 24.97
CA GLY A 356 25.35 11.53 26.10
C GLY A 356 24.24 12.53 26.48
N PHE A 357 24.46 13.83 26.26
CA PHE A 357 23.45 14.85 26.55
C PHE A 357 22.31 14.82 25.53
N PHE A 358 22.64 14.71 24.23
CA PHE A 358 21.65 14.52 23.17
C PHE A 358 20.84 13.23 23.37
N MET A 359 21.50 12.12 23.71
CA MET A 359 20.85 10.83 23.98
C MET A 359 19.87 10.92 25.16
N ARG A 360 20.30 11.51 26.29
CA ARG A 360 19.42 11.78 27.43
C ARG A 360 18.22 12.61 26.99
N ARG A 361 18.44 13.66 26.20
CA ARG A 361 17.35 14.53 25.75
C ARG A 361 16.33 13.81 24.87
N MET A 362 16.78 12.92 23.99
CA MET A 362 15.88 12.06 23.21
C MET A 362 15.06 11.13 24.11
N ALA A 363 15.69 10.49 25.08
CA ALA A 363 15.00 9.65 26.06
C ALA A 363 13.95 10.45 26.86
N GLU A 364 14.26 11.70 27.23
CA GLU A 364 13.32 12.61 27.90
C GLU A 364 12.09 12.94 27.03
N GLU A 365 12.25 13.19 25.73
CA GLU A 365 11.09 13.40 24.84
C GLU A 365 10.16 12.19 24.85
N VAL A 366 10.73 10.98 24.74
CA VAL A 366 9.94 9.76 24.73
C VAL A 366 9.22 9.57 26.07
N ALA A 367 9.93 9.77 27.18
CA ALA A 367 9.42 9.58 28.54
C ALA A 367 8.34 10.58 28.96
N ARG A 368 8.32 11.79 28.36
CA ARG A 368 7.34 12.85 28.66
C ARG A 368 6.00 12.66 27.96
N VAL A 369 5.92 11.83 26.91
CA VAL A 369 4.64 11.60 26.22
C VAL A 369 3.68 10.82 27.13
N PRO A 370 2.54 11.38 27.55
CA PRO A 370 1.64 10.65 28.42
C PRO A 370 0.89 9.59 27.62
N LEU A 371 0.77 8.37 28.15
CA LEU A 371 0.05 7.30 27.45
C LEU A 371 -1.45 7.35 27.76
N PRO A 372 -2.33 6.94 26.85
CA PRO A 372 -3.79 6.89 27.05
C PRO A 372 -4.20 5.69 27.93
N LEU A 373 -3.56 5.56 29.09
CA LEU A 373 -3.80 4.54 30.10
C LEU A 373 -4.32 5.19 31.38
N SER A 374 -5.33 4.58 32.00
CA SER A 374 -5.81 4.98 33.32
C SER A 374 -4.95 4.34 34.42
N PRO A 375 -4.94 4.93 35.64
CA PRO A 375 -4.25 4.33 36.78
C PRO A 375 -4.71 2.90 37.13
N LEU A 376 -5.95 2.56 36.77
CA LEU A 376 -6.55 1.23 36.99
C LEU A 376 -6.32 0.27 35.80
N GLY A 377 -5.43 0.59 34.86
CA GLY A 377 -5.04 -0.29 33.76
C GLY A 377 -6.02 -0.31 32.58
N GLY A 378 -6.96 0.64 32.49
CA GLY A 378 -7.88 0.78 31.35
C GLY A 378 -7.44 1.85 30.35
N LEU A 379 -8.24 2.09 29.31
CA LEU A 379 -8.00 3.18 28.36
C LEU A 379 -8.45 4.53 28.93
N ALA A 380 -7.57 5.52 28.89
CA ALA A 380 -7.89 6.91 29.22
C ALA A 380 -8.24 7.70 27.96
N VAL A 381 -9.54 7.79 27.66
CA VAL A 381 -10.08 8.53 26.50
C VAL A 381 -11.14 9.55 26.95
N PRO A 382 -11.36 10.64 26.19
CA PRO A 382 -12.38 11.63 26.52
C PRO A 382 -13.77 10.99 26.65
N ARG A 383 -14.50 11.34 27.72
CA ARG A 383 -15.86 10.81 27.99
C ARG A 383 -16.98 11.63 27.34
N TRP A 384 -16.70 12.88 26.99
CA TRP A 384 -17.67 13.87 26.50
C TRP A 384 -17.09 14.65 25.33
N GLY A 385 -17.96 15.37 24.60
CA GLY A 385 -17.59 16.24 23.49
C GLY A 385 -17.28 15.51 22.17
N PRO A 386 -16.83 16.25 21.14
CA PRO A 386 -16.59 15.72 19.79
C PRO A 386 -15.54 14.60 19.73
N GLN A 387 -14.58 14.60 20.66
CA GLN A 387 -13.52 13.60 20.76
C GLN A 387 -13.88 12.42 21.67
N ARG A 388 -15.16 12.26 22.03
CA ARG A 388 -15.62 11.20 22.92
C ARG A 388 -15.23 9.82 22.41
N GLY A 389 -14.44 9.09 23.20
CA GLY A 389 -13.96 7.75 22.87
C GLY A 389 -12.93 7.70 21.73
N ARG A 390 -12.34 8.84 21.36
CA ARG A 390 -11.28 8.93 20.35
C ARG A 390 -9.91 8.87 21.02
N LEU A 391 -9.02 8.06 20.47
CA LEU A 391 -7.63 7.90 20.91
C LEU A 391 -6.70 8.28 19.74
N PRO A 392 -5.85 9.31 19.87
CA PRO A 392 -4.88 9.69 18.85
C PRO A 392 -3.74 8.66 18.79
N ILE A 393 -3.95 7.59 18.02
CA ILE A 393 -3.11 6.38 18.01
C ILE A 393 -1.68 6.66 17.52
N LYS A 394 -1.51 7.56 16.54
CA LYS A 394 -0.19 7.97 16.04
C LYS A 394 0.63 8.67 17.11
N THR A 395 0.13 9.78 17.66
CA THR A 395 0.93 10.66 18.53
C THR A 395 1.05 10.19 19.98
N ARG A 396 0.07 9.43 20.48
CA ARG A 396 0.01 9.00 21.89
C ARG A 396 0.29 7.52 22.12
N ALA A 397 0.60 6.75 21.08
CA ALA A 397 0.95 5.34 21.19
C ALA A 397 2.08 4.91 20.25
N LEU A 398 1.90 5.03 18.93
CA LEU A 398 2.87 4.55 17.95
C LEU A 398 4.17 5.37 17.97
N ASN A 399 4.08 6.70 17.97
CA ASN A 399 5.26 7.58 17.95
C ASN A 399 6.19 7.36 19.18
N PRO A 400 5.68 7.29 20.43
CA PRO A 400 6.53 6.95 21.58
C PRO A 400 7.22 5.59 21.48
N LEU A 401 6.54 4.56 20.94
CA LEU A 401 7.16 3.26 20.70
C LEU A 401 8.33 3.38 19.73
N VAL A 402 8.07 3.94 18.54
CA VAL A 402 9.06 4.10 17.48
C VAL A 402 10.25 4.95 17.95
N ALA A 403 9.98 6.06 18.64
CA ALA A 403 11.02 6.93 19.16
C ALA A 403 11.84 6.25 20.27
N GLY A 404 11.21 5.49 21.17
CA GLY A 404 11.94 4.76 22.21
C GLY A 404 12.82 3.64 21.65
N VAL A 405 12.32 2.88 20.67
CA VAL A 405 13.11 1.88 19.94
C VAL A 405 14.29 2.55 19.21
N ARG A 406 14.08 3.73 18.62
CA ARG A 406 15.16 4.51 17.98
C ARG A 406 16.25 4.89 18.98
N VAL A 407 15.92 5.36 20.18
CA VAL A 407 16.90 5.68 21.22
C VAL A 407 17.73 4.44 21.57
N MET A 408 17.07 3.30 21.84
CA MET A 408 17.78 2.06 22.14
C MET A 408 18.66 1.59 20.97
N ALA A 409 18.16 1.67 19.74
CA ALA A 409 18.90 1.31 18.53
C ALA A 409 20.16 2.15 18.38
N LEU A 410 20.05 3.47 18.58
CA LEU A 410 21.18 4.39 18.46
C LEU A 410 22.24 4.12 19.54
N GLU A 411 21.82 3.90 20.79
CA GLU A 411 22.72 3.54 21.91
C GLU A 411 23.53 2.26 21.64
N HIS A 412 22.96 1.32 20.89
CA HIS A 412 23.59 0.03 20.58
C HIS A 412 24.24 -0.02 19.19
N GLY A 413 24.37 1.13 18.50
CA GLY A 413 25.00 1.21 17.18
C GLY A 413 24.24 0.46 16.06
N VAL A 414 22.92 0.29 16.20
CA VAL A 414 22.10 -0.38 15.18
C VAL A 414 21.90 0.55 13.98
N GLU A 415 22.33 0.11 12.79
CA GLU A 415 22.23 0.90 11.56
C GLU A 415 20.83 0.93 10.94
N ALA A 416 19.99 -0.05 11.26
CA ALA A 416 18.64 -0.17 10.71
C ALA A 416 17.78 1.06 11.03
N VAL A 417 16.97 1.50 10.06
CA VAL A 417 16.04 2.61 10.23
C VAL A 417 14.60 2.14 10.49
N ASN A 418 14.19 1.02 9.90
CA ASN A 418 12.86 0.44 10.14
C ASN A 418 12.72 -0.03 11.60
N THR A 419 11.56 0.21 12.22
CA THR A 419 11.35 -0.06 13.66
C THR A 419 11.40 -1.56 13.97
N LEU A 420 10.84 -2.42 13.13
CA LEU A 420 10.92 -3.88 13.35
C LEU A 420 12.34 -4.40 13.15
N GLU A 421 13.04 -3.92 12.12
CA GLU A 421 14.46 -4.28 11.90
C GLU A 421 15.34 -3.82 13.08
N ARG A 422 15.05 -2.65 13.67
CA ARG A 422 15.70 -2.18 14.90
C ARG A 422 15.41 -3.13 16.07
N ILE A 423 14.15 -3.51 16.28
CA ILE A 423 13.75 -4.44 17.34
C ILE A 423 14.44 -5.81 17.16
N GLU A 424 14.48 -6.33 15.93
CA GLU A 424 15.16 -7.58 15.61
C GLU A 424 16.67 -7.50 15.88
N ALA A 425 17.33 -6.42 15.46
CA ALA A 425 18.75 -6.20 15.72
C ALA A 425 19.05 -6.09 17.22
N LEU A 426 18.25 -5.31 17.97
CA LEU A 426 18.38 -5.20 19.43
C LEU A 426 18.11 -6.52 20.15
N THR A 427 17.21 -7.35 19.62
CA THR A 427 16.96 -8.70 20.13
C THR A 427 18.16 -9.61 19.92
N ARG A 428 18.76 -9.60 18.72
CA ARG A 428 19.99 -10.35 18.42
C ARG A 428 21.17 -9.94 19.29
N LEU A 429 21.28 -8.65 19.62
CA LEU A 429 22.28 -8.11 20.56
C LEU A 429 21.98 -8.44 22.04
N GLY A 430 20.81 -9.00 22.34
CA GLY A 430 20.37 -9.32 23.70
C GLY A 430 19.92 -8.10 24.53
N ALA A 431 19.91 -6.90 23.95
CA ALA A 431 19.54 -5.65 24.63
C ALA A 431 18.09 -5.69 25.14
N LEU A 432 17.14 -6.18 24.32
CA LEU A 432 15.73 -6.26 24.70
C LEU A 432 15.43 -7.39 25.69
N ARG A 433 16.20 -8.49 25.65
CA ARG A 433 16.01 -9.63 26.56
C ARG A 433 16.28 -9.22 28.01
N ARG A 434 17.30 -8.38 28.24
CA ARG A 434 17.67 -7.87 29.57
C ARG A 434 16.57 -7.04 30.23
N VAL A 435 15.71 -6.41 29.42
CA VAL A 435 14.64 -5.53 29.88
C VAL A 435 13.24 -6.12 29.68
N GLY A 436 13.15 -7.38 29.26
CA GLY A 436 11.86 -8.09 29.10
C GLY A 436 10.99 -7.60 27.93
N LEU A 437 11.57 -6.95 26.92
CA LEU A 437 10.80 -6.33 25.82
C LEU A 437 10.91 -7.07 24.47
N ALA A 438 11.70 -8.15 24.40
CA ALA A 438 12.05 -8.81 23.13
C ALA A 438 10.84 -9.41 22.38
N ALA A 439 9.89 -10.01 23.09
CA ALA A 439 8.68 -10.59 22.49
C ALA A 439 7.54 -9.55 22.35
N ASP A 440 7.48 -8.58 23.25
CA ASP A 440 6.34 -7.67 23.38
C ASP A 440 6.42 -6.50 22.39
N LEU A 441 7.62 -5.97 22.10
CA LEU A 441 7.78 -4.82 21.21
C LEU A 441 7.31 -5.07 19.76
N PRO A 442 7.66 -6.19 19.10
CA PRO A 442 7.13 -6.50 17.77
C PRO A 442 5.59 -6.55 17.77
N GLN A 443 5.00 -7.26 18.72
CA GLN A 443 3.55 -7.44 18.83
C GLN A 443 2.84 -6.11 19.12
N ALA A 444 3.40 -5.29 19.99
CA ALA A 444 2.89 -3.96 20.29
C ALA A 444 2.95 -3.04 19.07
N PHE A 445 4.06 -3.05 18.32
CA PHE A 445 4.20 -2.26 17.10
C PHE A 445 3.16 -2.68 16.05
N GLU A 446 3.04 -3.98 15.77
CA GLU A 446 2.05 -4.51 14.82
C GLU A 446 0.62 -4.17 15.21
N THR A 447 0.29 -4.32 16.50
CA THR A 447 -1.04 -4.00 17.04
C THR A 447 -1.37 -2.51 16.87
N LEU A 448 -0.45 -1.62 17.26
CA LEU A 448 -0.66 -0.17 17.16
C LEU A 448 -0.73 0.29 15.70
N LEU A 449 0.08 -0.30 14.83
CA LEU A 449 0.05 -0.05 13.39
C LEU A 449 -1.28 -0.49 12.77
N GLY A 450 -1.77 -1.69 13.12
CA GLY A 450 -3.08 -2.17 12.68
C GLY A 450 -4.22 -1.23 13.08
N TYR A 451 -4.23 -0.77 14.34
CA TYR A 451 -5.22 0.20 14.80
C TYR A 451 -5.11 1.56 14.11
N ARG A 452 -3.91 2.00 13.74
CA ARG A 452 -3.72 3.21 12.93
C ARG A 452 -4.37 3.07 11.56
N ILE A 453 -4.12 1.96 10.86
CA ILE A 453 -4.69 1.72 9.53
C ILE A 453 -6.21 1.67 9.61
N VAL A 454 -6.77 0.97 10.60
CA VAL A 454 -8.23 0.95 10.83
C VAL A 454 -8.78 2.36 11.03
N ALA A 455 -8.15 3.17 11.88
CA ALA A 455 -8.60 4.54 12.13
C ALA A 455 -8.56 5.41 10.86
N GLU A 456 -7.56 5.23 10.01
CA GLU A 456 -7.42 5.98 8.75
C GLU A 456 -8.46 5.56 7.70
N LEU A 457 -8.74 4.26 7.57
CA LEU A 457 -9.81 3.73 6.71
C LEU A 457 -11.20 4.20 7.17
N GLU A 458 -11.49 4.16 8.47
CA GLU A 458 -12.74 4.67 9.03
C GLU A 458 -12.95 6.15 8.73
N GLN A 459 -11.88 6.94 8.83
CA GLN A 459 -11.93 8.37 8.55
C GLN A 459 -12.14 8.64 7.06
N GLN A 460 -11.48 7.90 6.17
CA GLN A 460 -11.69 8.02 4.73
C GLN A 460 -13.13 7.69 4.31
N ALA A 461 -13.73 6.64 4.88
CA ALA A 461 -15.14 6.32 4.64
C ALA A 461 -16.09 7.45 5.08
N ALA A 462 -15.76 8.17 6.15
CA ALA A 462 -16.56 9.29 6.63
C ALA A 462 -16.39 10.56 5.78
N GLU A 463 -15.25 10.74 5.12
CA GLU A 463 -14.94 11.91 4.27
C GLU A 463 -15.42 11.75 2.82
N THR A 464 -15.71 10.52 2.36
CA THR A 464 -16.28 10.29 1.01
C THR A 464 -17.80 10.52 1.05
N PRO A 465 -18.37 11.52 0.35
CA PRO A 465 -19.82 11.69 0.25
C PRO A 465 -20.45 10.49 -0.48
N ALA A 466 -21.62 10.03 -0.03
CA ALA A 466 -22.43 9.12 -0.84
C ALA A 466 -22.86 9.86 -2.12
N HIS A 467 -22.58 9.29 -3.30
CA HIS A 467 -23.13 9.81 -4.55
C HIS A 467 -24.67 9.77 -4.50
N PRO A 468 -25.39 10.81 -4.97
CA PRO A 468 -26.84 10.77 -5.03
C PRO A 468 -27.26 9.73 -6.06
N GLY A 469 -27.76 8.58 -5.60
CA GLY A 469 -28.18 7.45 -6.44
C GLY A 469 -27.44 6.14 -6.17
N GLU A 470 -26.34 6.16 -5.41
CA GLU A 470 -25.70 4.95 -4.89
C GLU A 470 -26.08 4.75 -3.42
N PRO A 471 -26.52 3.56 -2.99
CA PRO A 471 -26.67 3.29 -1.57
C PRO A 471 -25.32 3.53 -0.88
N ALA A 472 -25.33 4.19 0.27
CA ALA A 472 -24.15 4.45 1.08
C ALA A 472 -23.51 3.12 1.54
N GLN A 473 -22.65 2.52 0.71
CA GLN A 473 -22.08 1.19 0.91
C GLN A 473 -20.54 1.17 0.78
N ARG A 474 -19.85 2.26 1.10
CA ARG A 474 -18.45 2.17 1.59
C ARG A 474 -18.42 1.85 3.09
N ALA A 475 -19.23 0.89 3.51
CA ALA A 475 -19.19 0.35 4.86
C ALA A 475 -18.22 -0.84 4.85
N TYR A 476 -16.96 -0.56 5.20
CA TYR A 476 -15.99 -1.61 5.52
C TYR A 476 -16.65 -2.58 6.51
N PRO A 477 -16.65 -3.91 6.27
CA PRO A 477 -17.34 -4.87 7.12
C PRO A 477 -16.59 -5.08 8.45
N ALA A 478 -16.68 -4.07 9.32
CA ALA A 478 -17.02 -4.16 10.73
C ALA A 478 -17.51 -2.77 11.19
N TYR A 479 -18.71 -2.74 11.78
CA TYR A 479 -19.37 -1.62 12.49
C TYR A 479 -20.33 -0.71 11.70
N ALA A 480 -21.60 -1.08 11.81
CA ALA A 480 -22.77 -0.28 11.46
C ALA A 480 -22.92 1.01 12.31
N ARG A 481 -23.53 2.01 11.65
CA ARG A 481 -24.09 3.31 12.12
C ARG A 481 -23.10 4.49 12.29
N LEU A 482 -23.16 5.40 11.32
CA LEU A 482 -22.68 6.78 11.38
C LEU A 482 -23.74 7.69 12.04
N PRO A 483 -23.39 8.63 12.92
CA PRO A 483 -24.24 9.78 13.24
C PRO A 483 -24.07 10.89 12.19
N SER A 484 -25.18 11.56 11.88
CA SER A 484 -25.30 12.70 10.97
C SER A 484 -24.78 14.00 11.61
N LYS A 485 -23.54 14.40 11.29
CA LYS A 485 -23.05 15.78 11.08
C LYS A 485 -21.51 15.80 11.09
N PRO A 486 -20.85 16.55 10.18
CA PRO A 486 -19.41 16.75 10.24
C PRO A 486 -19.07 17.69 11.41
N ALA A 487 -18.35 17.18 12.40
CA ALA A 487 -17.63 17.99 13.36
C ALA A 487 -16.16 18.08 12.92
N ALA A 488 -15.55 19.25 13.08
CA ALA A 488 -14.18 19.56 12.68
C ALA A 488 -13.19 18.42 13.03
N VAL A 489 -12.51 17.93 11.99
CA VAL A 489 -11.58 16.80 12.03
C VAL A 489 -10.26 17.26 12.67
N PRO A 490 -9.78 16.64 13.76
CA PRO A 490 -8.43 16.90 14.27
C PRO A 490 -7.38 16.40 13.27
N GLN A 491 -6.22 17.06 13.21
CA GLN A 491 -5.07 16.58 12.43
C GLN A 491 -4.66 15.17 12.90
N GLY A 492 -4.89 14.18 12.04
CA GLY A 492 -4.52 12.77 12.26
C GLY A 492 -5.67 11.86 12.68
N ALA A 493 -5.68 10.64 12.14
CA ALA A 493 -6.72 9.65 12.43
C ALA A 493 -6.75 9.26 13.92
N ALA A 494 -7.92 9.40 14.53
CA ALA A 494 -8.16 9.05 15.92
C ALA A 494 -9.04 7.80 16.03
N LEU A 495 -8.49 6.75 16.62
CA LEU A 495 -9.13 5.46 16.80
C LEU A 495 -10.38 5.60 17.69
N ASN A 496 -11.53 5.12 17.22
CA ASN A 496 -12.74 5.05 18.04
C ASN A 496 -12.72 3.82 18.94
N VAL A 497 -12.22 3.95 20.18
CA VAL A 497 -12.12 2.79 21.09
C VAL A 497 -13.47 2.23 21.51
N ARG A 498 -14.58 2.96 21.28
CA ARG A 498 -15.94 2.48 21.57
C ARG A 498 -16.39 1.39 20.60
N ARG A 499 -15.81 1.35 19.39
CA ARG A 499 -16.09 0.33 18.38
C ARG A 499 -15.28 -0.95 18.62
N LEU A 500 -14.30 -0.93 19.50
CA LEU A 500 -13.48 -2.12 19.78
C LEU A 500 -14.20 -3.13 20.67
N SER A 501 -14.04 -4.41 20.34
CA SER A 501 -14.44 -5.54 21.20
C SER A 501 -13.63 -5.55 22.50
N PRO A 502 -14.07 -6.30 23.54
CA PRO A 502 -13.30 -6.47 24.77
C PRO A 502 -11.88 -7.01 24.54
N SER A 503 -11.71 -8.00 23.65
CA SER A 503 -10.41 -8.58 23.32
C SER A 503 -9.51 -7.59 22.58
N GLN A 504 -10.07 -6.80 21.66
CA GLN A 504 -9.36 -5.73 20.97
C GLN A 504 -8.88 -4.65 21.95
N LYS A 505 -9.73 -4.22 22.88
CA LYS A 505 -9.34 -3.27 23.94
C LYS A 505 -8.22 -3.83 24.82
N ALA A 506 -8.28 -5.11 25.17
CA ALA A 506 -7.23 -5.77 25.95
C ALA A 506 -5.89 -5.79 25.18
N ALA A 507 -5.91 -6.12 23.90
CA ALA A 507 -4.72 -6.08 23.04
C ALA A 507 -4.12 -4.66 22.94
N LEU A 508 -4.97 -3.64 22.77
CA LEU A 508 -4.54 -2.23 22.76
C LEU A 508 -3.91 -1.81 24.09
N VAL A 509 -4.53 -2.17 25.22
CA VAL A 509 -3.99 -1.91 26.56
C VAL A 509 -2.65 -2.62 26.75
N SER A 510 -2.52 -3.87 26.31
CA SER A 510 -1.26 -4.63 26.36
C SER A 510 -0.14 -3.93 25.57
N ALA A 511 -0.43 -3.51 24.33
CA ALA A 511 0.52 -2.77 23.51
C ALA A 511 0.93 -1.45 24.18
N LEU A 512 -0.02 -0.70 24.76
CA LEU A 512 0.27 0.54 25.49
C LEU A 512 1.10 0.30 26.76
N ASN A 513 0.87 -0.80 27.47
CA ASN A 513 1.69 -1.18 28.62
C ASN A 513 3.14 -1.50 28.19
N THR A 514 3.32 -2.11 27.01
CA THR A 514 4.67 -2.32 26.43
C THR A 514 5.38 -0.99 26.19
N VAL A 515 4.67 0.01 25.65
CA VAL A 515 5.20 1.38 25.48
C VAL A 515 5.53 2.02 26.83
N ARG A 516 4.70 1.80 27.87
CA ARG A 516 4.97 2.29 29.22
C ARG A 516 6.25 1.67 29.79
N THR A 517 6.43 0.37 29.65
CA THR A 517 7.64 -0.34 30.08
C THR A 517 8.87 0.18 29.32
N LEU A 518 8.77 0.42 28.02
CA LEU A 518 9.83 1.06 27.25
C LEU A 518 10.19 2.44 27.80
N GLN A 519 9.20 3.29 28.13
CA GLN A 519 9.46 4.59 28.75
C GLN A 519 10.14 4.44 30.13
N GLU A 520 9.75 3.46 30.95
CA GLU A 520 10.37 3.20 32.25
C GLU A 520 11.82 2.73 32.13
N VAL A 521 12.13 1.89 31.13
CA VAL A 521 13.49 1.47 30.81
C VAL A 521 14.35 2.69 30.47
N LEU A 522 13.85 3.59 29.62
CA LEU A 522 14.56 4.82 29.26
C LEU A 522 14.73 5.76 30.45
N ARG A 523 13.72 5.92 31.31
CA ARG A 523 13.84 6.74 32.52
C ARG A 523 14.95 6.24 33.45
N ARG A 524 15.03 4.92 33.64
CA ARG A 524 16.09 4.30 34.46
C ARG A 524 17.47 4.42 33.83
N ALA A 525 17.59 4.14 32.53
CA ALA A 525 18.86 4.18 31.81
C ALA A 525 19.49 5.59 31.80
N TYR A 526 18.66 6.64 31.69
CA TYR A 526 19.11 8.03 31.56
C TYR A 526 18.88 8.91 32.80
N ALA A 527 18.45 8.32 33.92
CA ALA A 527 18.16 9.02 35.18
C ALA A 527 17.23 10.24 35.01
N ILE A 528 16.08 10.03 34.36
CA ILE A 528 15.06 11.03 34.03
C ILE A 528 13.93 11.06 35.06
#